data_AF-A0A8E8EUQ9-F1
#
_entry.id   AF-A0A8E8EUQ9-F1
#
_cell.length_a   1.000
_cell.length_b   1.000
_cell.length_c   1.000
_cell.angle_alpha   90.00
_cell.angle_beta   90.00
_cell.angle_gamma   90.00
#
_symmetry.space_group_name_H-M   'P 1'
#
loop_
_entity.id
_entity.type
_entity.pdbx_description
1 polymer ?
#
loop_
_entity_poly.entity_id
_entity_poly.type
_entity_poly.pdbx_seq_one_letter_code
_entity_poly.pdbx_strand_id
1 'polypeptide(L)'
;MSTDNTAIEQSKNGAANNAVPENWNDIPCVQYGFAEGEGPKRAPTLRTIFEPIPDGVETASAVYVLTRDQYDRQQNLESGYQIDGEYTSIATELQEECEVDDRVLYPIYIESDALNEVGPDKLMRWFEVFVEEYLEIPFQTCKRYFSGNRSIHIHVPRFVKEHGRGELKELAESYCKRTGAEFDCGIYSSKPLFRIPGVEHSKTGVRKIEFEGEWDNAVLAGKVQSGADDTPESYVDVLQHVFLSQPSLTVDSSQTVQNDPFSLFRNLDGEKSVLSFESAEPYIETPLIEKEEYPDQNGNVPKWAQYNDKEFSPYALATGGSRSVAVVEIKGTPFARRNKTIGNRSEPIHALIPSYFYGARGCAGEEFTKDHVHAPLQLSKADYKKWDYEPGDNVVIIGGKSNESVIFSVDSFQASDIGNSLTGEDGSRQAALDYLKDEGYDVGKAGKSESKPFTDNKRQQTYSQSQSSGKSETKASRLQRLAEDDGIQLLGYTEVANVANRLLQIGGWPLAWEWLEEQYGAQFKPKRTWENLKEIIEYYDNIHVSIPPKPN
;
A
#
# COMPACT_ATOMS: atom_id res chain seq x y z
N MET A 1 16.48 59.04 -56.47
CA MET A 1 17.12 58.00 -55.62
C MET A 1 16.02 57.40 -54.78
N SER A 2 15.53 56.26 -55.25
CA SER A 2 14.49 55.44 -54.62
C SER A 2 15.12 54.06 -54.56
N THR A 3 15.22 53.48 -53.37
CA THR A 3 15.73 52.13 -53.17
C THR A 3 14.67 51.36 -52.42
N ASP A 4 14.15 50.34 -53.12
CA ASP A 4 13.17 49.37 -52.70
C ASP A 4 13.58 48.65 -51.41
N ASN A 5 12.66 48.62 -50.44
CA ASN A 5 12.68 47.74 -49.27
C ASN A 5 11.76 46.54 -49.54
N THR A 6 12.16 45.66 -50.45
CA THR A 6 11.45 44.39 -50.72
C THR A 6 12.48 43.27 -50.81
N ALA A 7 13.04 42.89 -49.66
CA ALA A 7 13.91 41.72 -49.55
C ALA A 7 14.06 41.19 -48.11
N ILE A 8 12.98 41.10 -47.33
CA ILE A 8 12.94 40.26 -46.11
C ILE A 8 11.54 39.66 -45.93
N GLU A 9 11.05 38.97 -46.96
CA GLU A 9 9.92 38.04 -46.85
C GLU A 9 10.29 36.82 -47.69
N GLN A 10 10.99 35.85 -47.09
CA GLN A 10 11.05 34.43 -47.48
C GLN A 10 12.14 33.72 -46.66
N SER A 11 11.83 33.41 -45.40
CA SER A 11 12.52 32.39 -44.61
C SER A 11 11.70 32.04 -43.36
N LYS A 12 10.42 31.71 -43.55
CA LYS A 12 9.58 31.04 -42.56
C LYS A 12 8.77 29.98 -43.30
N ASN A 13 9.44 28.89 -43.65
CA ASN A 13 8.87 27.61 -44.03
C ASN A 13 10.01 26.57 -44.04
N GLY A 14 10.63 26.39 -42.88
CA GLY A 14 11.26 25.11 -42.58
C GLY A 14 10.15 24.22 -42.08
N ALA A 15 9.59 23.37 -42.93
CA ALA A 15 8.78 22.26 -42.45
C ALA A 15 9.67 21.46 -41.49
N ALA A 16 9.36 21.50 -40.18
CA ALA A 16 10.03 20.66 -39.22
C ALA A 16 9.82 19.21 -39.66
N ASN A 17 10.91 18.52 -39.98
CA ASN A 17 10.88 17.08 -40.23
C ASN A 17 10.51 16.40 -38.91
N ASN A 18 9.21 16.21 -38.67
CA ASN A 18 8.66 15.49 -37.50
C ASN A 18 8.86 13.96 -37.60
N ALA A 19 9.83 13.50 -38.39
CA ALA A 19 10.10 12.08 -38.58
C ALA A 19 10.97 11.57 -37.42
N VAL A 20 10.47 10.58 -36.68
CA VAL A 20 11.26 9.90 -35.64
C VAL A 20 12.49 9.26 -36.29
N PRO A 21 13.72 9.60 -35.86
CA PRO A 21 14.94 9.05 -36.44
C PRO A 21 14.92 7.52 -36.45
N GLU A 22 15.40 6.90 -37.54
CA GLU A 22 15.42 5.44 -37.69
C GLU A 22 16.26 4.73 -36.64
N ASN A 23 17.19 5.43 -36.00
CA ASN A 23 18.08 4.88 -34.97
C ASN A 23 17.50 4.96 -33.54
N TRP A 24 16.26 5.44 -33.37
CA TRP A 24 15.62 5.48 -32.07
C TRP A 24 14.90 4.17 -31.77
N ASN A 25 15.35 3.53 -30.69
CA ASN A 25 14.71 2.33 -30.16
C ASN A 25 13.66 2.64 -29.10
N ASP A 26 13.80 3.79 -28.42
CA ASP A 26 12.92 4.24 -27.33
C ASP A 26 12.22 5.54 -27.75
N ILE A 27 10.92 5.45 -28.03
CA ILE A 27 10.13 6.50 -28.67
C ILE A 27 9.07 7.02 -27.70
N PRO A 28 9.27 8.21 -27.11
CA PRO A 28 8.35 8.82 -26.16
C PRO A 28 7.03 9.25 -26.80
N CYS A 29 5.94 8.70 -26.30
CA CYS A 29 4.64 9.04 -26.81
C CYS A 29 3.66 9.40 -25.70
N VAL A 30 2.67 10.22 -26.02
CA VAL A 30 1.55 10.57 -25.15
C VAL A 30 0.24 10.32 -25.87
N GLN A 31 -0.79 10.02 -25.09
CA GLN A 31 -2.17 10.03 -25.55
C GLN A 31 -2.77 11.39 -25.25
N TYR A 32 -3.32 12.05 -26.27
CA TYR A 32 -4.08 13.26 -26.09
C TYR A 32 -5.55 12.97 -25.81
N GLY A 33 -6.18 13.81 -24.99
CA GLY A 33 -7.62 13.84 -24.77
C GLY A 33 -8.20 15.16 -25.24
N PHE A 34 -9.32 15.10 -25.96
CA PHE A 34 -9.95 16.25 -26.61
C PHE A 34 -11.15 16.75 -25.81
N ALA A 35 -11.45 18.03 -25.97
CA ALA A 35 -12.67 18.63 -25.44
C ALA A 35 -13.93 18.00 -26.08
N GLU A 36 -15.07 18.12 -25.41
CA GLU A 36 -16.33 17.61 -25.93
C GLU A 36 -16.68 18.26 -27.28
N GLY A 37 -16.84 17.44 -28.32
CA GLY A 37 -17.17 17.90 -29.67
C GLY A 37 -15.97 18.21 -30.57
N GLU A 38 -14.75 18.30 -30.01
CA GLU A 38 -13.52 18.58 -30.77
C GLU A 38 -12.76 17.30 -31.16
N GLY A 39 -13.08 16.17 -30.53
CA GLY A 39 -12.45 14.89 -30.83
C GLY A 39 -12.86 13.77 -29.87
N PRO A 40 -12.18 12.61 -29.94
CA PRO A 40 -12.42 11.52 -29.00
C PRO A 40 -11.91 11.90 -27.60
N LYS A 41 -12.60 11.46 -26.54
CA LYS A 41 -12.16 11.70 -25.15
C LYS A 41 -10.72 11.23 -24.90
N ARG A 42 -10.28 10.20 -25.63
CA ARG A 42 -8.89 9.71 -25.69
C ARG A 42 -8.56 9.38 -27.14
N ALA A 43 -7.44 9.90 -27.63
CA ALA A 43 -6.96 9.59 -28.97
C ALA A 43 -6.73 8.08 -29.13
N PRO A 44 -7.10 7.49 -30.28
CA PRO A 44 -6.93 6.05 -30.51
C PRO A 44 -5.47 5.66 -30.77
N THR A 45 -4.59 6.63 -31.00
CA THR A 45 -3.16 6.46 -31.23
C THR A 45 -2.37 7.32 -30.24
N LEU A 46 -1.16 6.87 -29.89
CA LEU A 46 -0.19 7.67 -29.18
C LEU A 46 0.57 8.55 -30.18
N ARG A 47 0.90 9.79 -29.79
CA ARG A 47 1.71 10.70 -30.60
C ARG A 47 3.04 10.94 -29.93
N THR A 48 4.08 11.15 -30.72
CA THR A 48 5.37 11.48 -30.12
C THR A 48 5.28 12.83 -29.42
N ILE A 49 6.05 13.01 -28.33
CA ILE A 49 5.98 14.27 -27.58
C ILE A 49 6.55 15.48 -28.35
N PHE A 50 7.22 15.24 -29.48
CA PHE A 50 7.82 16.24 -30.37
C PHE A 50 6.86 16.73 -31.45
N GLU A 51 5.80 15.98 -31.72
CA GLU A 51 4.80 16.42 -32.67
C GLU A 51 4.05 17.64 -32.10
N PRO A 52 3.58 18.55 -32.99
CA PRO A 52 2.69 19.62 -32.59
C PRO A 52 1.48 19.06 -31.85
N ILE A 53 1.09 19.73 -30.76
CA ILE A 53 -0.14 19.41 -30.04
C ILE A 53 -1.31 19.60 -31.03
N PRO A 54 -2.17 18.58 -31.24
CA PRO A 54 -3.30 18.71 -32.14
C PRO A 54 -4.27 19.80 -31.69
N ASP A 55 -4.93 20.45 -32.65
CA ASP A 55 -6.03 21.38 -32.37
C ASP A 55 -7.15 20.68 -31.57
N GLY A 56 -7.77 21.40 -30.64
CA GLY A 56 -8.88 20.90 -29.82
C GLY A 56 -8.49 19.96 -28.68
N VAL A 57 -7.20 19.71 -28.46
CA VAL A 57 -6.71 18.93 -27.32
C VAL A 57 -6.84 19.71 -26.02
N GLU A 58 -7.33 19.04 -24.98
CA GLU A 58 -7.41 19.57 -23.62
C GLU A 58 -6.32 18.97 -22.69
N THR A 59 -6.04 17.68 -22.85
CA THR A 59 -5.23 16.91 -21.91
C THR A 59 -4.20 16.03 -22.59
N ALA A 60 -3.14 15.68 -21.86
CA ALA A 60 -2.14 14.70 -22.25
C ALA A 60 -1.94 13.65 -21.14
N SER A 61 -1.61 12.43 -21.50
CA SER A 61 -1.33 11.34 -20.56
C SER A 61 0.07 11.42 -19.94
N ALA A 62 0.42 10.39 -19.14
CA ALA A 62 1.80 10.03 -18.89
C ALA A 62 2.57 9.75 -20.21
N VAL A 63 3.90 9.75 -20.15
CA VAL A 63 4.76 9.46 -21.31
C VAL A 63 5.01 7.96 -21.38
N TYR A 64 4.60 7.34 -22.47
CA TYR A 64 4.78 5.93 -22.78
C TYR A 64 5.96 5.78 -23.75
N VAL A 65 7.02 5.07 -23.33
CA VAL A 65 8.23 4.90 -24.14
C VAL A 65 8.08 3.66 -25.01
N LEU A 66 7.64 3.84 -26.25
CA LEU A 66 7.40 2.75 -27.19
C LEU A 66 8.72 2.22 -27.76
N THR A 67 8.79 0.92 -28.02
CA THR A 67 9.85 0.37 -28.87
C THR A 67 9.65 0.80 -30.31
N ARG A 68 10.70 0.69 -31.15
CA ARG A 68 10.58 0.94 -32.58
C ARG A 68 9.49 0.10 -33.24
N ASP A 69 9.46 -1.20 -32.94
CA ASP A 69 8.46 -2.13 -33.47
C ASP A 69 7.03 -1.74 -33.05
N GLN A 70 6.85 -1.32 -31.80
CA GLN A 70 5.55 -0.85 -31.29
C GLN A 70 5.08 0.44 -31.97
N TYR A 71 5.99 1.40 -32.16
CA TYR A 71 5.69 2.63 -32.88
C TYR A 71 5.33 2.35 -34.34
N ASP A 72 6.14 1.56 -35.04
CA ASP A 72 5.91 1.21 -36.45
C ASP A 72 4.61 0.38 -36.61
N ARG A 73 4.29 -0.51 -35.66
CA ARG A 73 3.00 -1.24 -35.62
C ARG A 73 1.81 -0.29 -35.66
N GLN A 74 1.83 0.78 -34.85
CA GLN A 74 0.79 1.81 -34.87
C GLN A 74 0.75 2.58 -36.19
N GLN A 75 1.92 3.00 -36.73
CA GLN A 75 1.96 3.82 -37.95
C GLN A 75 1.44 3.09 -39.19
N ASN A 76 1.48 1.75 -39.18
CA ASN A 76 0.97 0.92 -40.27
C ASN A 76 -0.56 0.74 -40.26
N LEU A 77 -1.26 1.26 -39.24
CA LEU A 77 -2.72 1.24 -39.18
C LEU A 77 -3.32 2.45 -39.89
N GLU A 78 -4.39 2.26 -40.68
CA GLU A 78 -5.14 3.37 -41.27
C GLU A 78 -5.96 4.12 -40.21
N SER A 79 -6.36 3.43 -39.14
CA SER A 79 -6.95 4.02 -37.95
C SER A 79 -6.49 3.28 -36.69
N GLY A 80 -6.32 4.00 -35.58
CA GLY A 80 -5.96 3.40 -34.29
C GLY A 80 -7.00 2.46 -33.67
N TYR A 81 -8.09 2.15 -34.39
CA TYR A 81 -9.14 1.21 -34.00
C TYR A 81 -9.04 -0.14 -34.72
N GLN A 82 -8.15 -0.27 -35.70
CA GLN A 82 -7.95 -1.50 -36.48
C GLN A 82 -7.08 -2.51 -35.72
N ILE A 83 -7.56 -2.96 -34.57
CA ILE A 83 -6.87 -3.96 -33.75
C ILE A 83 -7.80 -5.14 -33.47
N ASP A 84 -7.23 -6.33 -33.45
CA ASP A 84 -7.93 -7.57 -33.14
C ASP A 84 -7.83 -7.87 -31.64
N GLY A 85 -8.88 -8.41 -31.02
CA GLY A 85 -8.86 -8.86 -29.62
C GLY A 85 -9.73 -8.02 -28.68
N GLU A 86 -9.31 -7.92 -27.41
CA GLU A 86 -10.11 -7.34 -26.31
C GLU A 86 -9.97 -5.81 -26.18
N TYR A 87 -8.97 -5.22 -26.82
CA TYR A 87 -8.69 -3.79 -26.71
C TYR A 87 -9.55 -2.98 -27.69
N THR A 88 -9.88 -1.75 -27.29
CA THR A 88 -10.71 -0.83 -28.08
C THR A 88 -9.91 0.11 -28.98
N SER A 89 -8.60 0.22 -28.77
CA SER A 89 -7.69 1.01 -29.61
C SER A 89 -6.23 0.57 -29.42
N ILE A 90 -5.39 0.78 -30.44
CA ILE A 90 -3.95 0.48 -30.39
C ILE A 90 -3.24 1.26 -29.28
N ALA A 91 -3.69 2.48 -28.98
CA ALA A 91 -3.17 3.24 -27.86
C ALA A 91 -3.36 2.51 -26.52
N THR A 92 -4.54 1.91 -26.30
CA THR A 92 -4.82 1.24 -25.01
C THR A 92 -3.95 0.00 -24.82
N GLU A 93 -3.77 -0.79 -25.88
CA GLU A 93 -2.90 -1.96 -25.93
C GLU A 93 -1.43 -1.56 -25.67
N LEU A 94 -0.91 -0.58 -26.41
CA LEU A 94 0.46 -0.09 -26.25
C LEU A 94 0.73 0.50 -24.86
N GLN A 95 -0.23 1.23 -24.29
CA GLN A 95 -0.12 1.74 -22.93
C GLN A 95 0.03 0.61 -21.91
N GLU A 96 -0.75 -0.46 -22.07
CA GLU A 96 -0.69 -1.62 -21.17
C GLU A 96 0.61 -2.41 -21.32
N GLU A 97 1.10 -2.60 -22.55
CA GLU A 97 2.43 -3.19 -22.79
C GLU A 97 3.54 -2.38 -22.11
N CYS A 98 3.51 -1.04 -22.23
CA CYS A 98 4.46 -0.18 -21.54
C CYS A 98 4.32 -0.23 -20.01
N GLU A 99 3.10 -0.29 -19.47
CA GLU A 99 2.85 -0.41 -18.02
C GLU A 99 3.41 -1.73 -17.47
N VAL A 100 3.22 -2.84 -18.20
CA VAL A 100 3.76 -4.17 -17.84
C VAL A 100 5.29 -4.17 -17.88
N ASP A 101 5.88 -3.52 -18.87
CA ASP A 101 7.34 -3.46 -19.04
C ASP A 101 8.02 -2.33 -18.24
N ASP A 102 7.27 -1.60 -17.40
CA ASP A 102 7.75 -0.42 -16.64
C ASP A 102 8.40 0.68 -17.51
N ARG A 103 7.91 0.82 -18.75
CA ARG A 103 8.33 1.82 -19.74
C ARG A 103 7.45 3.07 -19.75
N VAL A 104 6.85 3.40 -18.61
CA VAL A 104 5.98 4.58 -18.44
C VAL A 104 6.63 5.58 -17.50
N LEU A 105 6.64 6.84 -17.91
CA LEU A 105 7.11 7.97 -17.12
C LEU A 105 5.90 8.85 -16.75
N TYR A 106 5.47 8.76 -15.49
CA TYR A 106 4.40 9.59 -14.95
C TYR A 106 4.97 10.90 -14.43
N PRO A 107 4.64 12.06 -15.05
CA PRO A 107 5.08 13.33 -14.49
C PRO A 107 4.44 13.54 -13.12
N ILE A 108 5.23 13.98 -12.14
CA ILE A 108 4.73 14.19 -10.77
C ILE A 108 4.02 15.54 -10.73
N TYR A 109 2.69 15.50 -10.72
CA TYR A 109 1.84 16.66 -10.48
C TYR A 109 1.13 16.52 -9.15
N ILE A 110 0.88 17.66 -8.49
CA ILE A 110 0.11 17.73 -7.25
C ILE A 110 -1.01 18.74 -7.47
N GLU A 111 -2.24 18.34 -7.21
CA GLU A 111 -3.43 19.17 -7.45
C GLU A 111 -4.28 19.26 -6.19
N SER A 112 -4.90 20.42 -5.97
CA SER A 112 -5.92 20.58 -4.92
C SER A 112 -6.98 21.58 -5.36
N ASP A 113 -8.25 21.23 -5.16
CA ASP A 113 -9.42 22.06 -5.45
C ASP A 113 -9.92 22.87 -4.23
N ALA A 114 -9.18 22.83 -3.12
CA ALA A 114 -9.51 23.50 -1.87
C ALA A 114 -9.19 25.00 -1.84
N LEU A 115 -8.75 25.60 -2.97
CA LEU A 115 -8.30 27.00 -3.04
C LEU A 115 -9.29 27.99 -2.40
N ASN A 116 -10.57 27.84 -2.70
CA ASN A 116 -11.61 28.73 -2.21
C ASN A 116 -11.95 28.50 -0.72
N GLU A 117 -11.67 27.30 -0.21
CA GLU A 117 -12.03 26.90 1.16
C GLU A 117 -10.93 27.24 2.15
N VAL A 118 -9.67 26.94 1.80
CA VAL A 118 -8.52 27.11 2.69
C VAL A 118 -7.68 28.35 2.39
N GLY A 119 -7.87 28.95 1.21
CA GLY A 119 -7.10 30.08 0.72
C GLY A 119 -5.74 29.70 0.13
N PRO A 120 -5.16 30.57 -0.72
CA PRO A 120 -3.94 30.28 -1.46
C PRO A 120 -2.72 30.06 -0.55
N ASP A 121 -2.53 30.86 0.49
CA ASP A 121 -1.32 30.77 1.35
C ASP A 121 -1.20 29.41 2.04
N LYS A 122 -2.32 28.91 2.58
CA LYS A 122 -2.36 27.61 3.24
C LYS A 122 -2.16 26.48 2.24
N LEU A 123 -2.76 26.61 1.05
CA LEU A 123 -2.62 25.63 -0.02
C LEU A 123 -1.17 25.56 -0.53
N MET A 124 -0.54 26.71 -0.75
CA MET A 124 0.88 26.81 -1.14
C MET A 124 1.80 26.21 -0.10
N ARG A 125 1.54 26.44 1.21
CA ARG A 125 2.29 25.82 2.29
C ARG A 125 2.16 24.29 2.29
N TRP A 126 0.98 23.76 2.01
CA TRP A 126 0.81 22.30 1.90
C TRP A 126 1.65 21.72 0.77
N PHE A 127 1.63 22.37 -0.40
CA PHE A 127 2.45 21.94 -1.53
C PHE A 127 3.95 22.03 -1.22
N GLU A 128 4.39 23.14 -0.64
CA GLU A 128 5.80 23.36 -0.27
C GLU A 128 6.30 22.28 0.67
N VAL A 129 5.60 22.04 1.78
CA VAL A 129 5.96 21.01 2.75
C VAL A 129 5.96 19.62 2.11
N PHE A 130 4.98 19.28 1.28
CA PHE A 130 4.95 17.97 0.63
C PHE A 130 6.14 17.78 -0.33
N VAL A 131 6.41 18.78 -1.18
CA VAL A 131 7.49 18.70 -2.17
C VAL A 131 8.87 18.68 -1.49
N GLU A 132 9.09 19.51 -0.47
CA GLU A 132 10.41 19.62 0.18
C GLU A 132 10.66 18.51 1.20
N GLU A 133 9.69 18.16 2.04
CA GLU A 133 9.90 17.19 3.13
C GLU A 133 9.63 15.75 2.72
N TYR A 134 8.76 15.50 1.74
CA TYR A 134 8.37 14.14 1.34
C TYR A 134 8.92 13.70 0.00
N LEU A 135 9.08 14.62 -0.95
CA LEU A 135 9.71 14.32 -2.24
C LEU A 135 11.17 14.75 -2.31
N GLU A 136 11.66 15.46 -1.28
CA GLU A 136 13.04 15.97 -1.17
C GLU A 136 13.47 16.84 -2.36
N ILE A 137 12.54 17.61 -2.91
CA ILE A 137 12.76 18.49 -4.07
C ILE A 137 12.63 19.94 -3.62
N PRO A 138 13.53 20.85 -4.03
CA PRO A 138 13.38 22.26 -3.69
C PRO A 138 12.13 22.86 -4.35
N PHE A 139 11.19 23.39 -3.57
CA PHE A 139 9.88 23.80 -4.07
C PHE A 139 9.96 24.95 -5.08
N GLN A 140 10.98 25.79 -4.99
CA GLN A 140 11.26 26.86 -5.95
C GLN A 140 11.56 26.38 -7.37
N THR A 141 11.90 25.09 -7.56
CA THR A 141 12.11 24.51 -8.89
C THR A 141 10.80 24.07 -9.57
N CYS A 142 9.70 23.98 -8.82
CA CYS A 142 8.41 23.56 -9.35
C CYS A 142 7.72 24.68 -10.12
N LYS A 143 6.94 24.30 -11.15
CA LYS A 143 6.06 25.22 -11.87
C LYS A 143 4.66 25.20 -11.27
N ARG A 144 4.02 26.37 -11.19
CA ARG A 144 2.77 26.57 -10.45
C ARG A 144 1.72 27.11 -11.40
N TYR A 145 0.56 26.46 -11.43
CA TYR A 145 -0.52 26.81 -12.33
C TYR A 145 -1.81 27.01 -11.58
N PHE A 146 -2.48 28.11 -11.89
CA PHE A 146 -3.90 28.24 -11.61
C PHE A 146 -4.68 27.47 -12.67
N SER A 147 -5.63 26.66 -12.23
CA SER A 147 -6.45 25.84 -13.11
C SER A 147 -7.45 26.61 -13.99
N GLY A 148 -7.57 27.92 -13.85
CA GLY A 148 -8.66 28.67 -14.47
C GLY A 148 -10.01 28.51 -13.76
N ASN A 149 -10.08 27.81 -12.63
CA ASN A 149 -11.31 27.72 -11.84
C ASN A 149 -11.04 27.75 -10.33
N ARG A 150 -10.84 26.59 -9.69
CA ARG A 150 -10.78 26.47 -8.22
C ARG A 150 -9.60 25.66 -7.70
N SER A 151 -8.73 25.17 -8.58
CA SER A 151 -7.57 24.39 -8.19
C SER A 151 -6.25 25.08 -8.54
N ILE A 152 -5.23 24.76 -7.75
CA ILE A 152 -3.82 25.02 -8.06
C ILE A 152 -3.17 23.68 -8.39
N HIS A 153 -2.31 23.69 -9.42
CA HIS A 153 -1.58 22.52 -9.90
C HIS A 153 -0.09 22.84 -9.78
N ILE A 154 0.66 21.96 -9.11
CA ILE A 154 2.10 22.03 -8.99
C ILE A 154 2.70 20.99 -9.91
N HIS A 155 3.52 21.43 -10.85
CA HIS A 155 4.28 20.54 -11.71
C HIS A 155 5.68 20.40 -11.13
N VAL A 156 5.99 19.21 -10.62
CA VAL A 156 7.27 18.88 -10.01
C VAL A 156 8.22 18.40 -11.12
N PRO A 157 9.51 18.80 -11.14
CA PRO A 157 10.46 18.37 -12.16
C PRO A 157 10.99 16.95 -11.92
N ARG A 158 10.07 16.00 -11.75
CA ARG A 158 10.34 14.58 -11.58
C ARG A 158 9.28 13.75 -12.29
N PHE A 159 9.69 12.56 -12.71
CA PHE A 159 8.82 11.47 -13.08
C PHE A 159 8.77 10.44 -11.96
N VAL A 160 7.75 9.58 -11.98
CA VAL A 160 7.73 8.30 -11.28
C VAL A 160 7.44 7.21 -12.31
N LYS A 161 8.05 6.03 -12.12
CA LYS A 161 7.79 4.83 -12.94
C LYS A 161 6.51 4.13 -12.51
N GLU A 162 6.03 3.13 -13.25
CA GLU A 162 4.78 2.44 -12.92
C GLU A 162 4.86 1.76 -11.55
N HIS A 163 5.98 1.10 -11.24
CA HIS A 163 6.17 0.44 -9.94
C HIS A 163 6.11 1.42 -8.75
N GLY A 164 6.62 2.65 -8.90
CA GLY A 164 6.63 3.67 -7.85
C GLY A 164 5.33 4.49 -7.74
N ARG A 165 4.42 4.40 -8.73
CA ARG A 165 3.19 5.20 -8.78
C ARG A 165 2.28 4.96 -7.57
N GLY A 166 2.19 3.70 -7.12
CA GLY A 166 1.41 3.32 -5.94
C GLY A 166 1.95 3.96 -4.66
N GLU A 167 3.27 3.95 -4.49
CA GLU A 167 3.95 4.53 -3.32
C GLU A 167 3.78 6.05 -3.28
N LEU A 168 3.90 6.74 -4.42
CA LEU A 168 3.61 8.18 -4.51
C LEU A 168 2.19 8.50 -4.05
N LYS A 169 1.21 7.68 -4.45
CA LYS A 169 -0.19 7.84 -4.03
C LYS A 169 -0.35 7.65 -2.53
N GLU A 170 0.20 6.58 -1.97
CA GLU A 170 0.15 6.30 -0.53
C GLU A 170 0.83 7.40 0.30
N LEU A 171 1.96 7.92 -0.21
CA LEU A 171 2.69 9.02 0.40
C LEU A 171 1.83 10.30 0.47
N ALA A 172 1.17 10.66 -0.64
CA ALA A 172 0.27 11.80 -0.70
C ALA A 172 -0.96 11.62 0.21
N GLU A 173 -1.61 10.44 0.20
CA GLU A 173 -2.75 10.14 1.07
C GLU A 173 -2.36 10.17 2.57
N SER A 174 -1.18 9.66 2.91
CA SER A 174 -0.63 9.70 4.27
C SER A 174 -0.33 11.12 4.72
N TYR A 175 0.22 11.95 3.82
CA TYR A 175 0.42 13.37 4.09
C TYR A 175 -0.92 14.08 4.36
N CYS A 176 -1.91 13.90 3.48
CA CYS A 176 -3.27 14.44 3.65
C CYS A 176 -3.88 14.04 4.99
N LYS A 177 -3.81 12.75 5.35
CA LYS A 177 -4.35 12.23 6.60
C LYS A 177 -3.69 12.82 7.86
N ARG A 178 -2.37 13.08 7.82
CA ARG A 178 -1.62 13.61 8.96
C ARG A 178 -1.78 15.11 9.13
N THR A 179 -1.82 15.85 8.03
CA THR A 179 -1.77 17.32 8.04
C THR A 179 -3.13 17.98 7.84
N GLY A 180 -4.13 17.21 7.38
CA GLY A 180 -5.41 17.72 6.93
C GLY A 180 -5.33 18.42 5.56
N ALA A 181 -4.25 18.21 4.80
CA ALA A 181 -4.17 18.67 3.42
C ALA A 181 -5.18 17.95 2.53
N GLU A 182 -5.68 18.64 1.51
CA GLU A 182 -6.73 18.15 0.59
C GLU A 182 -6.20 18.05 -0.84
N PHE A 183 -5.25 17.13 -1.07
CA PHE A 183 -4.76 16.86 -2.41
C PHE A 183 -5.69 15.91 -3.15
N ASP A 184 -5.88 16.13 -4.46
CA ASP A 184 -6.53 15.16 -5.34
C ASP A 184 -5.57 14.00 -5.61
N CYS A 185 -5.58 13.01 -4.71
CA CYS A 185 -4.77 11.80 -4.85
C CYS A 185 -5.30 10.86 -5.96
N GLY A 186 -6.46 11.17 -6.55
CA GLY A 186 -7.03 10.42 -7.67
C GLY A 186 -6.20 10.53 -8.94
N ILE A 187 -5.43 11.60 -9.09
CA ILE A 187 -4.55 11.85 -10.24
C ILE A 187 -3.42 10.81 -10.38
N TYR A 188 -3.11 10.07 -9.31
CA TYR A 188 -2.14 8.98 -9.32
C TYR A 188 -2.75 7.61 -9.71
N SER A 189 -4.00 7.59 -10.17
CA SER A 189 -4.60 6.38 -10.76
C SER A 189 -3.98 6.03 -12.12
N SER A 190 -4.22 4.81 -12.60
CA SER A 190 -3.70 4.33 -13.90
C SER A 190 -4.19 5.18 -15.07
N LYS A 191 -3.34 5.37 -16.08
CA LYS A 191 -3.64 6.11 -17.32
C LYS A 191 -4.22 7.52 -17.06
N PRO A 192 -3.62 8.36 -16.20
CA PRO A 192 -4.16 9.69 -15.91
C PRO A 192 -4.09 10.59 -17.16
N LEU A 193 -4.92 11.61 -17.20
CA LEU A 193 -4.88 12.67 -18.20
C LEU A 193 -4.77 14.01 -17.48
N PHE A 194 -3.77 14.79 -17.85
CA PHE A 194 -3.47 16.06 -17.24
C PHE A 194 -3.73 17.19 -18.22
N ARG A 195 -4.39 18.24 -17.75
CA ARG A 195 -4.67 19.39 -18.61
C ARG A 195 -3.39 20.17 -18.92
N ILE A 196 -3.21 20.44 -20.21
CA ILE A 196 -2.05 21.13 -20.77
C ILE A 196 -2.08 22.62 -20.34
N PRO A 197 -0.93 23.24 -19.99
CA PRO A 197 -0.85 24.69 -19.77
C PRO A 197 -1.36 25.49 -20.97
N GLY A 198 -1.96 26.66 -20.73
CA GLY A 198 -2.52 27.51 -21.79
C GLY A 198 -3.89 27.08 -22.33
N VAL A 199 -4.34 25.84 -22.09
CA VAL A 199 -5.67 25.35 -22.49
C VAL A 199 -6.78 25.93 -21.60
N GLU A 200 -7.90 26.29 -22.21
CA GLU A 200 -9.09 26.80 -21.52
C GLU A 200 -9.80 25.75 -20.68
N HIS A 201 -10.22 26.14 -19.47
CA HIS A 201 -11.08 25.32 -18.63
C HIS A 201 -12.51 25.29 -19.22
N SER A 202 -13.01 24.11 -19.59
CA SER A 202 -14.34 23.91 -20.19
C SER A 202 -15.50 24.70 -19.54
N LYS A 203 -15.53 24.77 -18.20
CA LYS A 203 -16.58 25.50 -17.46
C LYS A 203 -16.43 27.03 -17.39
N THR A 204 -15.22 27.56 -17.46
CA THR A 204 -14.97 29.00 -17.17
C THR A 204 -14.42 29.74 -18.39
N GLY A 205 -13.91 29.03 -19.40
CA GLY A 205 -13.17 29.61 -20.53
C GLY A 205 -11.82 30.22 -20.12
N VAL A 206 -11.42 30.09 -18.86
CA VAL A 206 -10.15 30.63 -18.37
C VAL A 206 -9.05 29.61 -18.60
N ARG A 207 -7.95 30.06 -19.20
CA ARG A 207 -6.77 29.23 -19.47
C ARG A 207 -6.11 28.75 -18.18
N LYS A 208 -5.42 27.60 -18.26
CA LYS A 208 -4.50 27.16 -17.21
C LYS A 208 -3.26 28.06 -17.21
N ILE A 209 -3.18 28.95 -16.22
CA ILE A 209 -2.24 30.08 -16.20
C ILE A 209 -1.09 29.80 -15.23
N GLU A 210 0.14 30.07 -15.67
CA GLU A 210 1.31 29.99 -14.78
C GLU A 210 1.40 31.21 -13.87
N PHE A 211 1.85 31.03 -12.63
CA PHE A 211 2.19 32.15 -11.74
C PHE A 211 3.48 31.87 -10.99
N GLU A 212 4.18 32.94 -10.62
CA GLU A 212 5.44 32.89 -9.88
C GLU A 212 5.27 33.58 -8.52
N GLY A 213 6.02 33.12 -7.52
CA GLY A 213 6.03 33.73 -6.18
C GLY A 213 4.76 33.48 -5.38
N GLU A 214 4.39 34.46 -4.56
CA GLU A 214 3.17 34.46 -3.75
C GLU A 214 1.93 34.66 -4.61
N TRP A 215 0.79 34.19 -4.11
CA TRP A 215 -0.47 34.29 -4.84
C TRP A 215 -0.97 35.74 -4.89
N ASP A 216 -1.16 36.27 -6.10
CA ASP A 216 -1.72 37.61 -6.32
C ASP A 216 -2.90 37.57 -7.32
N ASN A 217 -4.09 37.85 -6.82
CA ASN A 217 -5.32 37.91 -7.60
C ASN A 217 -5.29 39.01 -8.69
N ALA A 218 -4.61 40.12 -8.45
CA ALA A 218 -4.50 41.20 -9.42
C ALA A 218 -3.59 40.81 -10.58
N VAL A 219 -2.48 40.13 -10.30
CA VAL A 219 -1.57 39.60 -11.33
C VAL A 219 -2.28 38.53 -12.17
N LEU A 220 -2.97 37.58 -11.53
CA LEU A 220 -3.75 36.56 -12.21
C LEU A 220 -4.86 37.17 -13.08
N ALA A 221 -5.62 38.13 -12.55
CA ALA A 221 -6.66 38.83 -13.32
C ALA A 221 -6.07 39.57 -14.52
N GLY A 222 -4.88 40.17 -14.37
CA GLY A 222 -4.15 40.80 -15.47
C GLY A 222 -3.76 39.79 -16.57
N LYS A 223 -3.27 38.60 -16.19
CA LYS A 223 -2.93 37.52 -17.12
C LYS A 223 -4.15 36.96 -17.85
N VAL A 224 -5.28 36.80 -17.16
CA VAL A 224 -6.55 36.39 -17.76
C VAL A 224 -7.00 37.41 -18.81
N GLN A 225 -6.87 38.71 -18.53
CA GLN A 225 -7.27 39.78 -19.46
C GLN A 225 -6.33 39.94 -20.66
N SER A 226 -5.03 39.74 -20.46
CA SER A 226 -4.06 39.86 -21.55
C SER A 226 -4.07 38.68 -22.51
N GLY A 227 -4.56 37.51 -22.07
CA GLY A 227 -4.53 36.28 -22.85
C GLY A 227 -3.11 35.79 -23.18
N ALA A 228 -2.12 36.24 -22.41
CA ALA A 228 -0.70 36.19 -22.77
C ALA A 228 0.01 34.85 -22.47
N ASP A 229 -0.70 33.84 -21.98
CA ASP A 229 -0.13 32.49 -21.86
C ASP A 229 -0.36 31.74 -23.18
N ASP A 230 0.73 31.57 -23.93
CA ASP A 230 0.79 30.81 -25.16
C ASP A 230 0.58 29.33 -24.85
N THR A 231 -0.22 28.67 -25.69
CA THR A 231 -0.32 27.21 -25.66
C THR A 231 1.01 26.66 -26.18
N PRO A 232 1.64 25.69 -25.48
CA PRO A 232 2.88 25.08 -25.94
C PRO A 232 2.70 24.49 -27.35
N GLU A 233 3.74 24.57 -28.19
CA GLU A 233 3.67 24.03 -29.56
C GLU A 233 3.63 22.49 -29.53
N SER A 234 4.36 21.87 -28.59
CA SER A 234 4.49 20.43 -28.43
C SER A 234 4.45 20.01 -26.94
N TYR A 235 4.28 18.72 -26.66
CA TYR A 235 4.32 18.26 -25.27
C TYR A 235 5.74 18.27 -24.69
N VAL A 236 6.77 18.14 -25.53
CA VAL A 236 8.16 18.29 -25.08
C VAL A 236 8.43 19.70 -24.54
N ASP A 237 7.79 20.74 -25.09
CA ASP A 237 7.94 22.12 -24.57
C ASP A 237 7.41 22.25 -23.14
N VAL A 238 6.30 21.57 -22.83
CA VAL A 238 5.75 21.49 -21.47
C VAL A 238 6.77 20.86 -20.51
N LEU A 239 7.34 19.73 -20.90
CA LEU A 239 8.31 19.02 -20.08
C LEU A 239 9.60 19.83 -19.93
N GLN A 240 10.15 20.41 -21.01
CA GLN A 240 11.34 21.25 -20.94
C GLN A 240 11.13 22.45 -20.02
N HIS A 241 9.98 23.12 -20.10
CA HIS A 241 9.67 24.26 -19.23
C HIS A 241 9.64 23.89 -17.75
N VAL A 242 9.22 22.68 -17.41
CA VAL A 242 9.22 22.16 -16.03
C VAL A 242 10.61 21.70 -15.60
N PHE A 243 11.35 20.96 -16.44
CA PHE A 243 12.61 20.30 -16.07
C PHE A 243 13.85 21.20 -16.17
N LEU A 244 13.85 22.21 -17.03
CA LEU A 244 15.00 23.12 -17.20
C LEU A 244 15.20 24.07 -16.00
N SER A 245 14.25 24.14 -15.07
CA SER A 245 14.38 24.92 -13.84
C SER A 245 15.33 24.28 -12.81
N GLN A 246 15.81 23.05 -13.04
CA GLN A 246 16.65 22.33 -12.09
C GLN A 246 18.16 22.53 -12.31
N PRO A 247 18.92 22.99 -11.28
CA PRO A 247 20.38 23.09 -11.35
C PRO A 247 21.11 21.75 -11.55
N SER A 248 20.51 20.64 -11.11
CA SER A 248 21.10 19.29 -11.12
C SER A 248 21.07 18.59 -12.48
N LEU A 249 20.18 19.02 -13.38
CA LEU A 249 20.09 18.56 -14.77
C LEU A 249 20.96 19.40 -15.73
N THR A 250 21.53 20.51 -15.25
CA THR A 250 22.41 21.40 -16.02
C THR A 250 23.92 21.13 -15.82
N VAL A 251 24.32 19.89 -15.49
CA VAL A 251 25.75 19.56 -15.33
C VAL A 251 26.46 19.61 -16.69
N ASP A 252 27.40 20.56 -16.84
CA ASP A 252 28.39 20.70 -17.92
C ASP A 252 27.89 20.95 -19.35
N SER A 253 26.89 21.80 -19.54
CA SER A 253 26.75 22.46 -20.84
C SER A 253 26.49 23.95 -20.66
N SER A 254 27.55 24.73 -20.80
CA SER A 254 27.45 26.10 -21.29
C SER A 254 26.63 26.08 -22.59
N GLN A 255 25.45 26.72 -22.54
CA GLN A 255 24.67 27.17 -23.71
C GLN A 255 24.16 26.12 -24.72
N THR A 256 24.31 24.80 -24.49
CA THR A 256 23.97 23.79 -25.51
C THR A 256 22.68 22.99 -25.26
N VAL A 257 22.18 22.86 -24.02
CA VAL A 257 20.88 22.16 -23.76
C VAL A 257 19.68 22.84 -24.43
N GLN A 258 19.67 24.18 -24.53
CA GLN A 258 18.54 24.90 -25.16
C GLN A 258 18.38 24.63 -26.66
N ASN A 259 19.40 24.08 -27.34
CA ASN A 259 19.38 23.86 -28.79
C ASN A 259 19.33 22.38 -29.20
N ASP A 260 19.35 21.44 -28.25
CA ASP A 260 19.13 20.02 -28.52
C ASP A 260 17.86 19.55 -27.80
N PRO A 261 16.69 19.58 -28.47
CA PRO A 261 15.43 19.15 -27.87
C PRO A 261 15.44 17.67 -27.45
N PHE A 262 16.42 16.90 -27.92
CA PHE A 262 16.61 15.48 -27.59
C PHE A 262 17.50 15.26 -26.36
N SER A 263 18.11 16.30 -25.80
CA SER A 263 18.90 16.21 -24.57
C SER A 263 18.06 15.84 -23.34
N LEU A 264 16.79 16.25 -23.33
CA LEU A 264 15.83 15.86 -22.31
C LEU A 264 15.73 14.33 -22.23
N PHE A 265 15.72 13.62 -23.36
CA PHE A 265 15.59 12.15 -23.44
C PHE A 265 16.67 11.35 -22.76
N ARG A 266 17.92 11.81 -22.85
CA ARG A 266 19.03 11.17 -22.13
C ARG A 266 18.85 11.25 -20.62
N ASN A 267 18.06 12.23 -20.16
CA ASN A 267 17.83 12.50 -18.76
C ASN A 267 16.48 11.99 -18.25
N LEU A 268 15.45 11.81 -19.09
CA LEU A 268 14.07 11.45 -18.68
C LEU A 268 13.95 10.11 -17.94
N ASP A 269 14.94 9.24 -18.04
CA ASP A 269 15.01 7.97 -17.32
C ASP A 269 16.24 7.85 -16.38
N GLY A 270 16.91 8.98 -16.11
CA GLY A 270 18.04 9.01 -15.18
C GLY A 270 17.59 9.17 -13.73
N GLU A 271 18.39 8.69 -12.78
CA GLU A 271 18.18 8.86 -11.32
C GLU A 271 17.93 10.32 -10.90
N LYS A 272 18.37 11.29 -11.70
CA LYS A 272 18.17 12.72 -11.45
C LYS A 272 16.80 13.24 -11.87
N SER A 273 16.05 12.55 -12.72
CA SER A 273 14.74 13.00 -13.22
C SER A 273 13.62 12.05 -12.81
N VAL A 274 13.93 10.80 -12.49
CA VAL A 274 13.00 9.82 -11.96
C VAL A 274 13.12 9.82 -10.45
N LEU A 275 12.03 10.11 -9.75
CA LEU A 275 11.90 9.87 -8.33
C LEU A 275 11.83 8.35 -8.13
N SER A 276 12.95 7.77 -7.73
CA SER A 276 12.93 6.45 -7.11
C SER A 276 12.47 6.65 -5.68
N PHE A 277 11.34 6.05 -5.33
CA PHE A 277 11.22 5.62 -3.96
C PHE A 277 12.31 4.57 -3.80
N GLU A 278 13.28 4.83 -2.92
CA GLU A 278 14.08 3.72 -2.42
C GLU A 278 13.03 2.73 -1.97
N SER A 279 12.90 1.64 -2.73
CA SER A 279 12.47 0.43 -2.11
C SER A 279 13.52 0.24 -1.02
N ALA A 280 13.22 0.71 0.18
CA ALA A 280 13.44 -0.13 1.33
C ALA A 280 12.57 -1.38 1.11
N GLU A 281 12.89 -2.16 0.09
CA GLU A 281 13.33 -3.50 0.33
C GLU A 281 14.60 -3.31 1.16
N PRO A 282 14.54 -3.34 2.51
CA PRO A 282 15.61 -4.06 3.13
C PRO A 282 15.67 -5.38 2.35
N TYR A 283 16.86 -5.73 1.86
CA TYR A 283 17.16 -7.11 1.51
C TYR A 283 16.95 -7.92 2.80
N ILE A 284 15.69 -8.20 3.09
CA ILE A 284 15.22 -9.26 3.93
C ILE A 284 15.13 -10.39 2.93
N GLU A 285 16.09 -11.30 3.04
CA GLU A 285 15.96 -12.65 2.51
C GLU A 285 14.49 -13.06 2.53
N THR A 286 13.88 -13.20 1.34
CA THR A 286 12.45 -13.49 1.21
C THR A 286 12.14 -14.67 2.13
N PRO A 287 11.34 -14.47 3.21
CA PRO A 287 11.07 -15.56 4.12
C PRO A 287 10.44 -16.70 3.33
N LEU A 288 10.73 -17.94 3.73
CA LEU A 288 10.40 -19.24 3.12
C LEU A 288 8.89 -19.52 2.83
N ILE A 289 8.06 -18.49 2.82
CA ILE A 289 6.64 -18.46 3.14
C ILE A 289 5.76 -18.39 1.89
N GLU A 290 6.28 -17.93 0.75
CA GLU A 290 5.55 -17.86 -0.53
C GLU A 290 6.24 -18.67 -1.65
N LYS A 291 6.76 -19.87 -1.32
CA LYS A 291 7.09 -20.83 -2.38
C LYS A 291 5.79 -21.40 -2.95
N GLU A 292 5.48 -21.07 -4.19
CA GLU A 292 4.36 -21.67 -4.94
C GLU A 292 4.51 -23.20 -5.05
N GLU A 293 5.75 -23.69 -5.01
CA GLU A 293 6.07 -25.11 -5.07
C GLU A 293 5.87 -25.80 -3.71
N TYR A 294 5.08 -26.87 -3.74
CA TYR A 294 4.89 -27.77 -2.60
C TYR A 294 6.25 -28.41 -2.23
N PRO A 295 6.64 -28.41 -0.95
CA PRO A 295 7.97 -28.88 -0.56
C PRO A 295 8.13 -30.40 -0.76
N ASP A 296 9.24 -30.82 -1.38
CA ASP A 296 9.61 -32.24 -1.54
C ASP A 296 9.86 -32.97 -0.21
N GLN A 297 10.19 -32.21 0.84
CA GLN A 297 10.47 -32.74 2.17
C GLN A 297 9.25 -32.60 3.09
N ASN A 298 8.73 -33.73 3.58
CA ASN A 298 7.56 -33.79 4.48
C ASN A 298 7.68 -32.91 5.73
N GLY A 299 8.88 -32.70 6.27
CA GLY A 299 9.10 -31.85 7.46
C GLY A 299 8.84 -30.36 7.21
N ASN A 300 8.88 -29.90 5.95
CA ASN A 300 8.61 -28.51 5.59
C ASN A 300 7.14 -28.26 5.24
N VAL A 301 6.32 -29.31 5.11
CA VAL A 301 4.89 -29.21 4.78
C VAL A 301 4.11 -28.40 5.81
N PRO A 302 4.27 -28.56 7.14
CA PRO A 302 3.56 -27.75 8.13
C PRO A 302 3.85 -26.25 8.00
N LYS A 303 5.14 -25.91 7.82
CA LYS A 303 5.60 -24.52 7.63
C LYS A 303 5.12 -23.94 6.31
N TRP A 304 4.96 -24.75 5.26
CA TRP A 304 4.37 -24.32 4.00
C TRP A 304 2.86 -24.11 4.12
N ALA A 305 2.15 -25.07 4.74
CA ALA A 305 0.69 -25.09 4.84
C ALA A 305 0.13 -23.91 5.62
N GLN A 306 0.78 -23.49 6.73
CA GLN A 306 0.34 -22.33 7.51
C GLN A 306 0.27 -21.01 6.71
N TYR A 307 0.94 -20.95 5.55
CA TYR A 307 0.91 -19.79 4.66
C TYR A 307 0.22 -20.02 3.33
N ASN A 308 0.10 -21.26 2.85
CA ASN A 308 -0.33 -21.57 1.49
C ASN A 308 -1.68 -22.29 1.41
N ASP A 309 -2.05 -23.08 2.43
CA ASP A 309 -3.33 -23.80 2.45
C ASP A 309 -4.54 -22.87 2.40
N LYS A 310 -5.71 -23.47 2.15
CA LYS A 310 -6.99 -22.76 2.17
C LYS A 310 -7.25 -22.20 3.57
N GLU A 311 -7.41 -20.87 3.64
CA GLU A 311 -7.66 -20.14 4.87
C GLU A 311 -8.98 -20.51 5.55
N PHE A 312 -9.02 -20.39 6.88
CA PHE A 312 -10.27 -20.41 7.63
C PHE A 312 -10.75 -18.99 7.91
N SER A 313 -12.03 -18.70 7.62
CA SER A 313 -12.65 -17.41 7.87
C SER A 313 -13.73 -17.51 8.95
N PRO A 314 -13.56 -16.88 10.13
CA PRO A 314 -14.55 -16.88 11.21
C PRO A 314 -15.90 -16.25 10.81
N TYR A 315 -15.94 -15.51 9.70
CA TYR A 315 -17.11 -14.74 9.25
C TYR A 315 -17.87 -15.40 8.12
N ALA A 316 -17.28 -16.40 7.46
CA ALA A 316 -17.84 -17.01 6.27
C ALA A 316 -19.20 -17.65 6.56
N LEU A 317 -20.19 -17.32 5.72
CA LEU A 317 -21.52 -17.93 5.69
C LEU A 317 -22.29 -17.87 7.03
N ALA A 318 -21.98 -16.89 7.90
CA ALA A 318 -22.76 -16.65 9.12
C ALA A 318 -24.10 -15.97 8.81
N THR A 319 -25.21 -16.62 9.19
CA THR A 319 -26.59 -16.12 8.99
C THR A 319 -27.38 -16.08 10.29
N GLY A 320 -28.02 -14.96 10.61
CA GLY A 320 -28.65 -14.80 11.92
C GLY A 320 -27.62 -14.91 13.06
N GLY A 321 -28.05 -15.11 14.30
CA GLY A 321 -27.15 -15.20 15.47
C GLY A 321 -26.10 -16.33 15.47
N SER A 322 -25.89 -17.06 14.36
CA SER A 322 -24.89 -18.10 14.25
C SER A 322 -23.46 -17.54 14.35
N ARG A 323 -22.58 -18.24 15.07
CA ARG A 323 -21.18 -17.86 15.27
C ARG A 323 -20.23 -18.98 14.90
N SER A 324 -19.11 -18.67 14.28
CA SER A 324 -18.01 -19.62 14.04
C SER A 324 -17.07 -19.59 15.23
N VAL A 325 -16.40 -20.70 15.50
CA VAL A 325 -15.38 -20.79 16.55
C VAL A 325 -14.12 -21.36 15.94
N ALA A 326 -12.98 -20.73 16.22
CA ALA A 326 -11.66 -21.23 15.89
C ALA A 326 -10.74 -21.15 17.10
N VAL A 327 -9.95 -22.19 17.31
CA VAL A 327 -8.91 -22.27 18.33
C VAL A 327 -7.60 -22.51 17.63
N VAL A 328 -6.67 -21.56 17.76
CA VAL A 328 -5.44 -21.54 17.00
C VAL A 328 -4.23 -21.27 17.87
N GLU A 329 -3.09 -21.87 17.53
CA GLU A 329 -1.77 -21.39 17.93
C GLU A 329 -1.24 -20.48 16.81
N ILE A 330 -0.76 -19.29 17.17
CA ILE A 330 -0.18 -18.35 16.22
C ILE A 330 1.23 -18.83 15.87
N LYS A 331 1.54 -18.99 14.58
CA LYS A 331 2.84 -19.51 14.11
C LYS A 331 3.72 -18.44 13.46
N GLY A 332 3.17 -17.26 13.19
CA GLY A 332 3.88 -16.18 12.54
C GLY A 332 3.13 -14.85 12.64
N THR A 333 3.74 -13.81 12.09
CA THR A 333 3.14 -12.48 12.01
C THR A 333 2.08 -12.38 10.92
N PRO A 334 1.16 -11.41 11.00
CA PRO A 334 0.17 -11.16 9.96
C PRO A 334 0.82 -10.96 8.58
N PHE A 335 0.20 -11.51 7.54
CA PHE A 335 0.59 -11.36 6.14
C PHE A 335 -0.65 -11.12 5.24
N ALA A 336 -0.44 -10.74 3.98
CA ALA A 336 -1.51 -10.55 3.01
C ALA A 336 -1.16 -11.26 1.69
N ARG A 337 -2.18 -11.72 0.95
CA ARG A 337 -2.01 -12.25 -0.41
C ARG A 337 -2.61 -11.28 -1.42
N ARG A 338 -1.84 -10.90 -2.44
CA ARG A 338 -2.21 -9.90 -3.46
C ARG A 338 -3.55 -10.19 -4.16
N ASN A 339 -3.91 -11.49 -4.31
CA ASN A 339 -5.06 -11.93 -5.12
C ASN A 339 -6.24 -12.51 -4.31
N LYS A 340 -6.37 -12.24 -3.00
CA LYS A 340 -7.48 -12.78 -2.20
C LYS A 340 -8.37 -11.72 -1.56
N THR A 341 -9.67 -11.99 -1.57
CA THR A 341 -10.72 -11.12 -1.02
C THR A 341 -11.55 -11.81 0.07
N ILE A 342 -12.27 -11.04 0.89
CA ILE A 342 -13.11 -11.57 1.97
C ILE A 342 -14.40 -12.18 1.40
N GLY A 343 -14.45 -13.51 1.29
CA GLY A 343 -15.62 -14.23 0.75
C GLY A 343 -15.82 -13.92 -0.75
N ASN A 344 -17.07 -13.77 -1.21
CA ASN A 344 -17.40 -13.41 -2.60
C ASN A 344 -17.37 -11.89 -2.88
N ARG A 345 -16.67 -11.10 -2.06
CA ARG A 345 -16.65 -9.63 -2.18
C ARG A 345 -15.37 -9.15 -2.88
N SER A 346 -15.40 -7.90 -3.33
CA SER A 346 -14.24 -7.18 -3.91
C SER A 346 -13.34 -6.53 -2.86
N GLU A 347 -13.60 -6.75 -1.57
CA GLU A 347 -12.79 -6.21 -0.47
C GLU A 347 -11.54 -7.09 -0.26
N PRO A 348 -10.31 -6.52 -0.27
CA PRO A 348 -9.09 -7.29 -0.08
C PRO A 348 -9.07 -7.96 1.30
N ILE A 349 -8.46 -9.15 1.40
CA ILE A 349 -8.18 -9.74 2.72
C ILE A 349 -7.29 -8.77 3.50
N HIS A 350 -7.76 -8.34 4.67
CA HIS A 350 -7.06 -7.36 5.49
C HIS A 350 -5.83 -7.95 6.19
N ALA A 351 -5.94 -9.16 6.72
CA ALA A 351 -4.81 -9.90 7.28
C ALA A 351 -5.09 -11.41 7.30
N LEU A 352 -4.08 -12.20 6.95
CA LEU A 352 -3.99 -13.63 7.21
C LEU A 352 -2.98 -13.85 8.34
N ILE A 353 -3.29 -14.74 9.27
CA ILE A 353 -2.41 -15.12 10.35
C ILE A 353 -1.95 -16.56 10.11
N PRO A 354 -0.65 -16.84 10.06
CA PRO A 354 -0.15 -18.21 9.97
C PRO A 354 -0.47 -18.92 11.27
N SER A 355 -1.17 -20.04 11.19
CA SER A 355 -1.73 -20.68 12.39
C SER A 355 -1.66 -22.20 12.31
N TYR A 356 -1.59 -22.81 13.49
CA TYR A 356 -1.96 -24.19 13.69
C TYR A 356 -3.35 -24.22 14.32
N PHE A 357 -4.29 -24.96 13.73
CA PHE A 357 -5.64 -25.11 14.23
C PHE A 357 -5.72 -26.32 15.14
N TYR A 358 -5.98 -26.12 16.43
CA TYR A 358 -6.43 -27.19 17.32
C TYR A 358 -7.83 -27.66 16.91
N GLY A 359 -8.66 -26.73 16.46
CA GLY A 359 -9.98 -27.01 15.93
C GLY A 359 -10.66 -25.73 15.46
N ALA A 360 -11.37 -25.78 14.35
CA ALA A 360 -12.26 -24.70 13.92
C ALA A 360 -13.50 -25.24 13.23
N ARG A 361 -14.62 -24.56 13.44
CA ARG A 361 -15.90 -24.91 12.82
C ARG A 361 -16.70 -23.67 12.46
N GLY A 362 -16.94 -23.51 11.16
CA GLY A 362 -17.70 -22.43 10.57
C GLY A 362 -19.22 -22.61 10.70
N CYS A 363 -19.97 -21.65 10.14
CA CYS A 363 -21.43 -21.67 10.15
C CYS A 363 -22.07 -22.59 9.10
N ALA A 364 -21.31 -23.12 8.14
CA ALA A 364 -21.80 -23.90 6.99
C ALA A 364 -21.38 -25.38 7.01
N GLY A 365 -21.70 -26.10 8.09
CA GLY A 365 -21.51 -27.56 8.16
C GLY A 365 -20.05 -28.02 8.26
N GLU A 366 -19.80 -29.29 7.94
CA GLU A 366 -18.47 -29.94 8.02
C GLU A 366 -17.48 -29.44 6.96
N GLU A 367 -17.94 -28.81 5.88
CA GLU A 367 -17.09 -28.31 4.79
C GLU A 367 -16.25 -27.08 5.19
N PHE A 368 -16.53 -26.49 6.35
CA PHE A 368 -15.80 -25.35 6.91
C PHE A 368 -15.23 -25.72 8.28
N THR A 369 -14.49 -26.82 8.33
CA THR A 369 -13.74 -27.24 9.51
C THR A 369 -12.24 -27.21 9.28
N LYS A 370 -11.48 -27.03 10.35
CA LYS A 370 -10.04 -27.29 10.43
C LYS A 370 -9.81 -28.14 11.66
N ASP A 371 -9.12 -29.25 11.51
CA ASP A 371 -8.87 -30.19 12.58
C ASP A 371 -7.39 -30.56 12.57
N HIS A 372 -6.68 -30.22 13.65
CA HIS A 372 -5.24 -30.47 13.83
C HIS A 372 -4.37 -30.18 12.60
N VAL A 373 -4.54 -28.99 11.99
CA VAL A 373 -3.92 -28.65 10.70
C VAL A 373 -3.30 -27.26 10.70
N HIS A 374 -2.19 -27.12 9.97
CA HIS A 374 -1.56 -25.83 9.69
C HIS A 374 -2.28 -25.14 8.53
N ALA A 375 -2.81 -23.94 8.75
CA ALA A 375 -3.44 -23.14 7.71
C ALA A 375 -3.45 -21.66 8.11
N PRO A 376 -3.73 -20.74 7.17
CA PRO A 376 -3.95 -19.35 7.52
C PRO A 376 -5.32 -19.13 8.18
N LEU A 377 -5.36 -18.31 9.24
CA LEU A 377 -6.57 -17.71 9.80
C LEU A 377 -6.81 -16.34 9.15
N GLN A 378 -8.03 -16.10 8.66
CA GLN A 378 -8.40 -14.81 8.08
C GLN A 378 -9.04 -13.88 9.11
N LEU A 379 -8.57 -12.63 9.17
CA LEU A 379 -9.14 -11.58 10.01
C LEU A 379 -9.88 -10.51 9.19
N SER A 380 -10.93 -9.95 9.79
CA SER A 380 -11.58 -8.73 9.30
C SER A 380 -10.73 -7.50 9.62
N LYS A 381 -11.07 -6.35 9.03
CA LYS A 381 -10.43 -5.06 9.37
C LYS A 381 -10.57 -4.71 10.85
N ALA A 382 -11.73 -4.99 11.44
CA ALA A 382 -12.02 -4.63 12.81
C ALA A 382 -11.26 -5.51 13.80
N ASP A 383 -11.15 -6.81 13.50
CA ASP A 383 -10.40 -7.75 14.32
C ASP A 383 -8.89 -7.56 14.18
N TYR A 384 -8.40 -7.24 12.98
CA TYR A 384 -6.99 -6.88 12.78
C TYR A 384 -6.57 -5.65 13.59
N LYS A 385 -7.41 -4.61 13.66
CA LYS A 385 -7.10 -3.38 14.41
C LYS A 385 -6.89 -3.59 15.91
N LYS A 386 -7.44 -4.66 16.48
CA LYS A 386 -7.30 -5.03 17.89
C LYS A 386 -6.44 -6.28 18.09
N TRP A 387 -5.78 -6.74 17.03
CA TRP A 387 -4.91 -7.90 17.10
C TRP A 387 -3.61 -7.54 17.80
N ASP A 388 -3.31 -8.21 18.91
CA ASP A 388 -2.07 -8.00 19.67
C ASP A 388 -1.38 -9.33 20.06
N TYR A 389 -1.73 -10.43 19.38
CA TYR A 389 -1.19 -11.76 19.63
C TYR A 389 0.07 -12.02 18.81
N GLU A 390 1.06 -12.66 19.45
CA GLU A 390 2.37 -12.99 18.92
C GLU A 390 2.50 -14.49 18.59
N PRO A 391 3.50 -14.90 17.77
CA PRO A 391 3.82 -16.30 17.58
C PRO A 391 4.02 -17.05 18.91
N GLY A 392 3.39 -18.22 19.03
CA GLY A 392 3.33 -19.02 20.26
C GLY A 392 2.05 -18.82 21.08
N ASP A 393 1.31 -17.73 20.87
CA ASP A 393 0.05 -17.51 21.59
C ASP A 393 -1.04 -18.48 21.13
N ASN A 394 -1.81 -19.00 22.08
CA ASN A 394 -3.03 -19.77 21.79
C ASN A 394 -4.24 -18.86 21.93
N VAL A 395 -5.05 -18.77 20.88
CA VAL A 395 -6.11 -17.78 20.75
C VAL A 395 -7.42 -18.45 20.36
N VAL A 396 -8.50 -18.05 21.02
CA VAL A 396 -9.86 -18.41 20.65
C VAL A 396 -10.50 -17.23 19.92
N ILE A 397 -11.08 -17.49 18.76
CA ILE A 397 -11.81 -16.50 17.96
C ILE A 397 -13.26 -16.96 17.78
N ILE A 398 -14.20 -16.14 18.25
CA ILE A 398 -15.63 -16.37 18.11
C ILE A 398 -16.22 -15.33 17.15
N GLY A 399 -16.21 -15.68 15.86
CA GLY A 399 -16.63 -14.83 14.74
C GLY A 399 -18.11 -14.97 14.37
N GLY A 400 -18.60 -14.06 13.53
CA GLY A 400 -19.97 -14.07 13.03
C GLY A 400 -20.21 -12.96 12.00
N LYS A 401 -21.48 -12.72 11.65
CA LYS A 401 -21.86 -11.78 10.58
C LYS A 401 -21.44 -10.32 10.83
N SER A 402 -21.18 -9.93 12.08
CA SER A 402 -20.76 -8.57 12.44
C SER A 402 -19.37 -8.20 11.90
N ASN A 403 -18.56 -9.19 11.50
CA ASN A 403 -17.12 -9.01 11.22
C ASN A 403 -16.34 -8.45 12.41
N GLU A 404 -16.88 -8.58 13.62
CA GLU A 404 -16.23 -8.23 14.89
C GLU A 404 -16.33 -9.44 15.79
N SER A 405 -15.20 -10.11 16.02
CA SER A 405 -15.12 -11.31 16.82
C SER A 405 -14.91 -10.99 18.29
N VAL A 406 -15.24 -11.94 19.16
CA VAL A 406 -14.67 -12.00 20.50
C VAL A 406 -13.36 -12.77 20.37
N ILE A 407 -12.26 -12.21 20.87
CA ILE A 407 -10.92 -12.79 20.75
C ILE A 407 -10.24 -12.71 22.12
N PHE A 408 -9.66 -13.81 22.58
CA PHE A 408 -8.93 -13.88 23.83
C PHE A 408 -7.92 -15.03 23.82
N SER A 409 -6.89 -14.93 24.66
CA SER A 409 -5.89 -15.98 24.84
C SER A 409 -6.37 -17.07 25.79
N VAL A 410 -5.91 -18.28 25.53
CA VAL A 410 -6.05 -19.47 26.40
C VAL A 410 -4.67 -20.10 26.59
N ASP A 411 -4.52 -20.98 27.57
CA ASP A 411 -3.31 -21.82 27.62
C ASP A 411 -3.39 -22.98 26.62
N SER A 412 -2.27 -23.69 26.42
CA SER A 412 -2.16 -24.75 25.42
C SER A 412 -3.04 -25.97 25.76
N PHE A 413 -3.25 -26.25 27.05
CA PHE A 413 -4.10 -27.36 27.48
C PHE A 413 -5.57 -27.06 27.17
N GLN A 414 -6.03 -25.87 27.55
CA GLN A 414 -7.34 -25.35 27.19
C GLN A 414 -7.53 -25.32 25.67
N ALA A 415 -6.52 -24.87 24.91
CA ALA A 415 -6.60 -24.83 23.44
C ALA A 415 -6.85 -26.23 22.84
N SER A 416 -6.17 -27.25 23.35
CA SER A 416 -6.37 -28.64 22.95
C SER A 416 -7.76 -29.16 23.31
N ASP A 417 -8.24 -28.91 24.54
CA ASP A 417 -9.57 -29.34 24.99
C ASP A 417 -10.71 -28.68 24.22
N ILE A 418 -10.59 -27.37 23.95
CA ILE A 418 -11.59 -26.62 23.17
C ILE A 418 -11.55 -27.08 21.70
N GLY A 419 -10.35 -27.32 21.15
CA GLY A 419 -10.19 -27.89 19.80
C GLY A 419 -10.91 -29.23 19.66
N ASN A 420 -10.65 -30.16 20.56
CA ASN A 420 -11.34 -31.45 20.62
C ASN A 420 -12.87 -31.30 20.78
N SER A 421 -13.31 -30.30 21.56
CA SER A 421 -14.74 -29.98 21.72
C SER A 421 -15.37 -29.44 20.43
N LEU A 422 -14.60 -28.98 19.44
CA LEU A 422 -15.10 -28.51 18.14
C LEU A 422 -15.15 -29.60 17.06
N THR A 423 -14.12 -30.45 16.99
CA THR A 423 -13.86 -31.36 15.86
C THR A 423 -13.82 -32.85 16.23
N GLY A 424 -13.81 -33.20 17.52
CA GLY A 424 -13.86 -34.59 17.98
C GLY A 424 -15.16 -35.32 17.62
N GLU A 425 -15.26 -36.59 18.00
CA GLU A 425 -16.37 -37.50 17.63
C GLU A 425 -17.77 -36.94 17.97
N ASP A 426 -17.89 -36.24 19.10
CA ASP A 426 -19.11 -35.52 19.54
C ASP A 426 -18.97 -33.98 19.48
N GLY A 427 -17.95 -33.50 18.77
CA GLY A 427 -17.57 -32.09 18.73
C GLY A 427 -18.65 -31.21 18.11
N SER A 428 -18.85 -30.03 18.69
CA SER A 428 -19.75 -29.01 18.12
C SER A 428 -19.36 -27.61 18.55
N ARG A 429 -19.80 -26.60 17.78
CA ARG A 429 -19.64 -25.19 18.17
C ARG A 429 -20.25 -24.90 19.54
N GLN A 430 -21.39 -25.53 19.85
CA GLN A 430 -22.08 -25.32 21.11
C GLN A 430 -21.31 -25.92 22.28
N ALA A 431 -20.75 -27.13 22.12
CA ALA A 431 -19.92 -27.77 23.13
C ALA A 431 -18.70 -26.92 23.50
N ALA A 432 -18.00 -26.38 22.51
CA ALA A 432 -16.87 -25.48 22.75
C ALA A 432 -17.28 -24.16 23.44
N LEU A 433 -18.42 -23.58 23.05
CA LEU A 433 -18.94 -22.37 23.69
C LEU A 433 -19.40 -22.60 25.14
N ASP A 434 -19.93 -23.78 25.44
CA ASP A 434 -20.35 -24.12 26.80
C ASP A 434 -19.14 -24.41 27.68
N TYR A 435 -18.12 -25.13 27.19
CA TYR A 435 -16.83 -25.27 27.87
C TYR A 435 -16.23 -23.91 28.22
N LEU A 436 -16.17 -22.98 27.25
CA LEU A 436 -15.64 -21.63 27.48
C LEU A 436 -16.42 -20.85 28.54
N LYS A 437 -17.74 -20.97 28.57
CA LYS A 437 -18.56 -20.33 29.62
C LYS A 437 -18.31 -20.94 30.98
N ASP A 438 -18.20 -22.26 31.06
CA ASP A 438 -17.98 -23.00 32.30
C ASP A 438 -16.61 -22.65 32.91
N GLU A 439 -15.60 -22.41 32.05
CA GLU A 439 -14.29 -21.87 32.42
C GLU A 439 -14.29 -20.36 32.71
N GLY A 440 -15.44 -19.68 32.58
CA GLY A 440 -15.62 -18.27 32.96
C GLY A 440 -15.29 -17.24 31.88
N TYR A 441 -15.10 -17.65 30.62
CA TYR A 441 -14.86 -16.72 29.51
C TYR A 441 -16.15 -16.03 29.04
N ASP A 442 -16.06 -14.74 28.72
CA ASP A 442 -17.15 -14.03 28.04
C ASP A 442 -17.19 -14.45 26.57
N VAL A 443 -18.07 -15.38 26.24
CA VAL A 443 -18.24 -15.83 24.86
C VAL A 443 -19.05 -14.85 24.01
N GLY A 444 -19.62 -13.76 24.55
CA GLY A 444 -20.41 -12.74 23.86
C GLY A 444 -21.83 -13.16 23.44
N LYS A 445 -22.66 -12.20 23.01
CA LYS A 445 -24.05 -12.44 22.57
C LYS A 445 -24.19 -12.55 21.05
N ALA A 446 -25.02 -13.47 20.59
CA ALA A 446 -25.38 -13.66 19.19
C ALA A 446 -26.37 -12.57 18.69
N GLY A 447 -25.90 -11.61 17.89
CA GLY A 447 -26.72 -10.73 17.03
C GLY A 447 -27.54 -9.61 17.72
N LYS A 448 -27.37 -8.36 17.26
CA LYS A 448 -28.30 -7.24 17.50
C LYS A 448 -29.59 -7.48 16.71
N SER A 449 -30.69 -7.75 17.40
CA SER A 449 -32.03 -7.49 16.90
C SER A 449 -32.50 -6.22 17.61
N GLU A 450 -32.65 -5.12 16.89
CA GLU A 450 -33.30 -3.94 17.44
C GLU A 450 -34.76 -4.25 17.72
N SER A 451 -35.11 -4.28 19.00
CA SER A 451 -36.45 -3.98 19.49
C SER A 451 -36.35 -3.51 20.93
N LYS A 452 -36.39 -2.19 21.12
CA LYS A 452 -36.86 -1.58 22.38
C LYS A 452 -38.39 -1.73 22.40
N PRO A 453 -39.04 -1.98 23.57
CA PRO A 453 -39.05 -0.98 24.65
C PRO A 453 -38.99 -1.53 26.10
N PHE A 454 -38.55 -0.64 27.02
CA PHE A 454 -38.91 -0.47 28.46
C PHE A 454 -38.90 -1.73 29.38
N THR A 455 -38.35 -1.78 30.61
CA THR A 455 -38.19 -0.76 31.66
C THR A 455 -37.32 -1.30 32.82
N ASP A 456 -36.68 -0.35 33.52
CA ASP A 456 -36.37 -0.28 34.95
C ASP A 456 -35.48 -1.28 35.73
N ASN A 457 -34.35 -0.70 36.17
CA ASN A 457 -33.84 -0.63 37.54
C ASN A 457 -33.57 -1.92 38.34
N LYS A 458 -32.29 -2.15 38.65
CA LYS A 458 -31.79 -1.94 40.03
C LYS A 458 -30.27 -1.79 40.10
N ARG A 459 -29.88 -0.82 40.94
CA ARG A 459 -28.54 -0.41 41.37
C ARG A 459 -27.89 -1.47 42.27
N GLN A 460 -26.56 -1.64 42.12
CA GLN A 460 -25.54 -1.41 43.17
C GLN A 460 -24.16 -1.55 42.51
N GLN A 461 -23.53 -0.45 42.12
CA GLN A 461 -22.55 0.36 42.87
C GLN A 461 -21.14 -0.24 42.98
N THR A 462 -20.27 0.35 42.15
CA THR A 462 -18.87 0.77 42.42
C THR A 462 -17.78 -0.31 42.56
N TYR A 463 -16.96 -0.43 41.51
CA TYR A 463 -15.59 0.10 41.57
C TYR A 463 -15.31 0.89 40.28
N SER A 464 -15.05 2.17 40.45
CA SER A 464 -14.51 3.03 39.40
C SER A 464 -13.05 2.67 39.20
N GLN A 465 -12.70 2.16 38.01
CA GLN A 465 -11.42 2.47 37.39
C GLN A 465 -11.72 2.90 35.95
N SER A 466 -11.79 4.21 35.79
CA SER A 466 -11.39 4.87 34.56
C SER A 466 -9.96 4.45 34.19
N GLN A 467 -9.73 4.22 32.90
CA GLN A 467 -8.51 4.55 32.13
C GLN A 467 -7.93 3.40 31.30
N SER A 468 -7.67 3.79 30.06
CA SER A 468 -6.80 3.19 29.04
C SER A 468 -7.38 2.03 28.23
N SER A 469 -7.61 2.36 26.95
CA SER A 469 -7.44 1.47 25.80
C SER A 469 -5.99 0.99 25.70
N GLY A 470 -5.52 0.26 26.71
CA GLY A 470 -4.17 -0.27 26.80
C GLY A 470 -4.07 -1.64 26.13
N LYS A 471 -3.02 -1.80 25.30
CA LYS A 471 -2.52 -3.06 24.73
C LYS A 471 -2.76 -4.23 25.68
N SER A 472 -3.40 -5.31 25.22
CA SER A 472 -3.61 -6.48 26.07
C SER A 472 -2.31 -7.29 26.10
N GLU A 473 -1.59 -7.14 27.20
CA GLU A 473 -0.34 -7.81 27.44
C GLU A 473 -0.57 -9.30 27.73
N THR A 474 0.12 -10.19 26.98
CA THR A 474 0.00 -11.64 27.16
C THR A 474 0.39 -12.05 28.58
N LYS A 475 -0.18 -13.15 29.09
CA LYS A 475 0.15 -13.64 30.44
C LYS A 475 1.66 -13.90 30.57
N ALA A 476 2.29 -14.52 29.58
CA ALA A 476 3.73 -14.77 29.59
C ALA A 476 4.57 -13.48 29.48
N SER A 477 4.16 -12.50 28.65
CA SER A 477 4.83 -11.18 28.59
C SER A 477 4.71 -10.43 29.91
N ARG A 478 3.57 -10.53 30.58
CA ARG A 478 3.33 -9.97 31.92
C ARG A 478 4.15 -10.64 33.00
N LEU A 479 4.29 -11.96 32.95
CA LEU A 479 5.15 -12.69 33.87
C LEU A 479 6.63 -12.38 33.62
N GLN A 480 7.03 -12.23 32.35
CA GLN A 480 8.37 -11.80 31.98
C GLN A 480 8.68 -10.40 32.54
N ARG A 481 7.80 -9.41 32.29
CA ARG A 481 7.95 -8.06 32.85
C ARG A 481 7.90 -8.05 34.37
N LEU A 482 7.01 -8.82 34.98
CA LEU A 482 6.97 -8.97 36.44
C LEU A 482 8.29 -9.49 37.00
N ALA A 483 8.94 -10.45 36.31
CA ALA A 483 10.26 -10.92 36.71
C ALA A 483 11.35 -9.87 36.50
N GLU A 484 11.34 -9.15 35.37
CA GLU A 484 12.31 -8.11 35.03
C GLU A 484 12.23 -6.88 35.96
N ASP A 485 11.01 -6.45 36.29
CA ASP A 485 10.75 -5.25 37.10
C ASP A 485 10.80 -5.55 38.61
N ASP A 486 10.18 -6.65 39.05
CA ASP A 486 9.94 -6.94 40.47
C ASP A 486 10.69 -8.20 40.99
N GLY A 487 11.35 -8.93 40.09
CA GLY A 487 12.21 -10.07 40.42
C GLY A 487 11.57 -11.44 40.17
N ILE A 488 12.35 -12.35 39.59
CA ILE A 488 11.92 -13.72 39.24
C ILE A 488 11.43 -14.56 40.43
N GLN A 489 11.71 -14.17 41.67
CA GLN A 489 11.25 -14.90 42.87
C GLN A 489 9.73 -14.80 43.07
N LEU A 490 9.08 -13.85 42.40
CA LEU A 490 7.63 -13.72 42.38
C LEU A 490 6.94 -14.73 41.45
N LEU A 491 7.69 -15.40 40.58
CA LEU A 491 7.18 -16.42 39.67
C LEU A 491 7.31 -17.82 40.27
N GLY A 492 6.22 -18.59 40.18
CA GLY A 492 6.23 -20.04 40.41
C GLY A 492 6.95 -20.80 39.29
N TYR A 493 7.31 -22.05 39.55
CA TYR A 493 8.02 -22.90 38.57
C TYR A 493 7.32 -22.98 37.21
N THR A 494 5.99 -23.13 37.20
CA THR A 494 5.19 -23.19 35.96
C THR A 494 5.16 -21.85 35.22
N GLU A 495 5.23 -20.73 35.94
CA GLU A 495 5.24 -19.39 35.34
C GLU A 495 6.60 -19.11 34.70
N VAL A 496 7.68 -19.49 35.36
CA VAL A 496 9.03 -19.45 34.77
C VAL A 496 9.11 -20.37 33.55
N ALA A 497 8.53 -21.56 33.59
CA ALA A 497 8.47 -22.47 32.45
C ALA A 497 7.67 -21.87 31.27
N ASN A 498 6.59 -21.13 31.53
CA ASN A 498 5.82 -20.44 30.49
C ASN A 498 6.62 -19.30 29.83
N VAL A 499 7.36 -18.51 30.62
CA VAL A 499 8.25 -17.48 30.08
C VAL A 499 9.39 -18.12 29.28
N ALA A 500 10.01 -19.17 29.83
CA ALA A 500 11.09 -19.90 29.16
C ALA A 500 10.63 -20.54 27.84
N ASN A 501 9.44 -21.15 27.80
CA ASN A 501 8.83 -21.66 26.57
C ASN A 501 8.65 -20.55 25.53
N ARG A 502 8.09 -19.40 25.92
CA ARG A 502 7.96 -18.23 25.03
C ARG A 502 9.32 -17.79 24.49
N LEU A 503 10.34 -17.66 25.34
CA LEU A 503 11.68 -17.23 24.93
C LEU A 503 12.38 -18.23 24.00
N LEU A 504 12.19 -19.54 24.25
CA LEU A 504 12.67 -20.60 23.37
C LEU A 504 12.03 -20.52 21.98
N GLN A 505 10.74 -20.15 21.90
CA GLN A 505 10.03 -20.03 20.62
C GLN A 505 10.44 -18.78 19.83
N ILE A 506 10.69 -17.65 20.49
CA ILE A 506 11.01 -16.39 19.78
C ILE A 506 12.50 -16.22 19.45
N GLY A 507 13.40 -16.71 20.30
CA GLY A 507 14.85 -16.47 20.19
C GLY A 507 15.71 -17.71 20.39
N GLY A 508 15.09 -18.88 20.49
CA GLY A 508 15.80 -20.14 20.67
C GLY A 508 16.45 -20.27 22.05
N TRP A 509 17.34 -21.25 22.15
CA TRP A 509 18.08 -21.54 23.38
C TRP A 509 18.84 -20.33 23.95
N PRO A 510 19.57 -19.53 23.14
CA PRO A 510 20.37 -18.42 23.67
C PRO A 510 19.52 -17.40 24.42
N LEU A 511 18.38 -16.99 23.86
CA LEU A 511 17.53 -15.97 24.48
C LEU A 511 16.91 -16.46 25.79
N ALA A 512 16.38 -17.69 25.81
CA ALA A 512 15.83 -18.28 27.03
C ALA A 512 16.91 -18.48 28.10
N TRP A 513 18.12 -18.86 27.68
CA TRP A 513 19.26 -19.05 28.56
C TRP A 513 19.74 -17.73 29.18
N GLU A 514 20.01 -16.72 28.35
CA GLU A 514 20.49 -15.41 28.77
C GLU A 514 19.50 -14.73 29.71
N TRP A 515 18.20 -14.81 29.40
CA TRP A 515 17.17 -14.26 30.27
C TRP A 515 17.15 -14.98 31.63
N LEU A 516 17.18 -16.31 31.68
CA LEU A 516 17.22 -17.03 32.95
C LEU A 516 18.52 -16.75 33.73
N GLU A 517 19.64 -16.58 33.05
CA GLU A 517 20.92 -16.21 33.64
C GLU A 517 20.89 -14.80 34.25
N GLU A 518 20.32 -13.84 33.54
CA GLU A 518 20.11 -12.48 34.01
C GLU A 518 19.16 -12.44 35.22
N GLN A 519 18.01 -13.10 35.11
CA GLN A 519 16.98 -13.06 36.15
C GLN A 519 17.38 -13.79 37.43
N TYR A 520 18.06 -14.93 37.34
CA TYR A 520 18.55 -15.64 38.52
C TYR A 520 19.87 -15.09 39.05
N GLY A 521 20.66 -14.38 38.23
CA GLY A 521 21.94 -13.79 38.61
C GLY A 521 22.83 -14.75 39.40
N ALA A 522 23.21 -14.38 40.63
CA ALA A 522 24.05 -15.22 41.50
C ALA A 522 23.41 -16.56 41.91
N GLN A 523 22.09 -16.73 41.76
CA GLN A 523 21.37 -17.97 42.02
C GLN A 523 21.23 -18.86 40.78
N PHE A 524 21.74 -18.42 39.62
CA PHE A 524 21.68 -19.18 38.39
C PHE A 524 22.41 -20.52 38.53
N LYS A 525 21.73 -21.61 38.15
CA LYS A 525 22.25 -22.98 38.24
C LYS A 525 22.29 -23.59 36.84
N PRO A 526 23.42 -23.45 36.10
CA PRO A 526 23.51 -23.85 34.70
C PRO A 526 23.02 -25.27 34.40
N LYS A 527 23.41 -26.27 35.19
CA LYS A 527 22.98 -27.66 34.99
C LYS A 527 21.47 -27.84 35.13
N ARG A 528 20.87 -27.20 36.13
CA ARG A 528 19.44 -27.32 36.41
C ARG A 528 18.61 -26.55 35.39
N THR A 529 19.08 -25.38 34.96
CA THR A 529 18.44 -24.60 33.91
C THR A 529 18.50 -25.33 32.56
N TRP A 530 19.64 -25.96 32.24
CA TRP A 530 19.77 -26.81 31.06
C TRP A 530 18.79 -27.97 31.07
N GLU A 531 18.64 -28.68 32.20
CA GLU A 531 17.67 -29.77 32.36
C GLU A 531 16.23 -29.27 32.17
N ASN A 532 15.86 -28.15 32.80
CA ASN A 532 14.51 -27.58 32.68
C ASN A 532 14.18 -27.14 31.24
N LEU A 533 15.11 -26.45 30.55
CA LEU A 533 14.89 -26.01 29.17
C LEU A 533 14.81 -27.20 28.21
N LYS A 534 15.64 -28.23 28.44
CA LYS A 534 15.56 -29.49 27.71
C LYS A 534 14.21 -30.17 27.92
N GLU A 535 13.73 -30.27 29.15
CA GLU A 535 12.41 -30.84 29.45
C GLU A 535 11.29 -30.07 28.78
N ILE A 536 11.36 -28.74 28.72
CA ILE A 536 10.39 -27.91 27.97
C ILE A 536 10.42 -28.27 26.48
N ILE A 537 11.61 -28.35 25.86
CA ILE A 537 11.73 -28.72 24.44
C ILE A 537 11.24 -30.16 24.18
N GLU A 538 11.56 -31.11 25.05
CA GLU A 538 11.12 -32.51 24.92
C GLU A 538 9.63 -32.71 25.20
N TYR A 539 9.02 -31.83 25.99
CA TYR A 539 7.59 -31.86 26.31
C TYR A 539 6.71 -31.24 25.20
N TYR A 540 7.26 -30.29 24.44
CA TYR A 540 6.54 -29.55 23.41
C TYR A 540 7.10 -29.88 22.01
N ASP A 541 6.42 -30.79 21.29
CA ASP A 541 6.80 -31.28 19.95
C ASP A 541 6.94 -30.19 18.86
N ASN A 542 6.47 -28.97 19.14
CA ASN A 542 6.52 -27.79 18.27
C ASN A 542 7.76 -26.89 18.47
N ILE A 543 8.67 -27.21 19.41
CA ILE A 543 9.88 -26.42 19.66
C ILE A 543 11.09 -27.05 18.95
N HIS A 544 11.40 -26.57 17.74
CA HIS A 544 12.56 -27.04 16.97
C HIS A 544 13.86 -26.27 17.30
N VAL A 545 14.25 -26.29 18.57
CA VAL A 545 15.48 -25.63 19.06
C VAL A 545 16.57 -26.68 19.28
N SER A 546 17.78 -26.43 18.76
CA SER A 546 18.93 -27.31 18.98
C SER A 546 19.38 -27.26 20.44
N ILE A 547 19.35 -28.41 21.14
CA ILE A 547 19.80 -28.52 22.53
C ILE A 547 21.34 -28.51 22.56
N PRO A 548 21.99 -27.52 23.21
CA PRO A 548 23.44 -27.46 23.29
C PRO A 548 24.01 -28.52 24.25
N PRO A 549 25.32 -28.78 24.23
CA PRO A 549 25.96 -29.70 25.17
C PRO A 549 25.69 -29.32 26.63
N LYS A 550 25.52 -30.33 27.49
CA LYS A 550 25.28 -30.10 28.92
C LYS A 550 26.47 -29.33 29.54
N PRO A 551 26.22 -28.21 30.24
CA PRO A 551 27.27 -27.41 30.86
C PRO A 551 27.93 -28.15 32.04
N ASN A 552 29.24 -27.92 32.21
CA ASN A 552 30.08 -28.60 33.19
C ASN A 552 29.80 -28.24 34.64
#